data_AF-A0A4Y2KFM3-F1
#
_entry.id   AF-A0A4Y2KFM3-F1
#
_cell.length_a   1.000
_cell.length_b   1.000
_cell.length_c   1.000
_cell.angle_alpha   90.00
_cell.angle_beta   90.00
_cell.angle_gamma   90.00
#
_symmetry.space_group_name_H-M   'P 1'
#
loop_
_entity.id
_entity.type
_entity.pdbx_description
1 polymer ?
#
loop_
_entity_poly.entity_id
_entity_poly.type
_entity_poly.pdbx_seq_one_letter_code
_entity_poly.pdbx_strand_id
1 'polypeptide(L)' 'QVIWPSGKGLGGSSLLNAMLYVRGNHKDYDNWAAQGAEGWSFKDVFPYFLKLEDNRNVEFLTNGKM' A
#
# COMPACT_ATOMS: atom_id res chain seq x y z
N GLN A 1 -23.69 0.78 -19.79
CA GLN A 1 -23.50 0.97 -18.34
C GLN A 1 -22.32 0.12 -17.90
N VAL A 2 -21.30 0.70 -17.25
CA VAL A 2 -20.19 -0.08 -16.64
C VAL A 2 -20.55 -0.32 -15.17
N ILE A 3 -20.33 -1.55 -14.68
CA ILE A 3 -20.59 -1.92 -13.28
C ILE A 3 -19.31 -1.68 -12.47
N TRP A 4 -19.43 -0.93 -11.38
CA TRP A 4 -18.34 -0.70 -10.41
C TRP A 4 -18.68 -1.41 -9.09
N PRO A 5 -18.18 -2.63 -8.86
CA PRO A 5 -18.54 -3.39 -7.66
C PRO A 5 -17.97 -2.74 -6.39
N SER A 6 -18.75 -2.74 -5.32
CA SER A 6 -18.35 -2.25 -3.99
C SER A 6 -18.87 -3.20 -2.90
N GLY A 7 -18.08 -3.40 -1.84
CA GLY A 7 -18.46 -4.28 -0.74
C GLY A 7 -19.36 -3.57 0.27
N LYS A 8 -20.52 -4.17 0.59
CA LYS A 8 -21.46 -3.67 1.59
C LYS A 8 -21.54 -4.64 2.77
N GLY A 9 -20.75 -4.37 3.81
CA GLY A 9 -20.62 -5.18 5.02
C GLY A 9 -19.44 -4.72 5.88
N LEU A 10 -19.25 -5.33 7.05
CA LEU A 10 -18.07 -5.06 7.89
C LEU A 10 -16.79 -5.48 7.14
N GLY A 11 -15.87 -4.55 6.92
CA GLY A 11 -14.68 -4.75 6.07
C GLY A 11 -14.83 -4.22 4.63
N GLY A 12 -16.03 -3.79 4.23
CA GLY A 12 -16.26 -3.08 2.96
C GLY A 12 -15.76 -3.84 1.73
N SER A 13 -15.11 -3.15 0.80
CA SER A 13 -14.57 -3.74 -0.44
C SER A 13 -13.41 -4.72 -0.21
N SER A 14 -12.78 -4.74 0.97
CA SER A 14 -11.74 -5.73 1.27
C SER A 14 -12.29 -7.16 1.32
N LEU A 15 -13.62 -7.34 1.50
CA LEU A 15 -14.28 -8.64 1.39
C LEU A 15 -14.40 -9.16 -0.04
N LEU A 16 -14.41 -8.25 -1.02
CA LEU A 16 -14.63 -8.59 -2.44
C LEU A 16 -13.35 -8.48 -3.27
N ASN A 17 -12.26 -7.97 -2.70
CA ASN A 17 -11.02 -7.80 -3.45
C ASN A 17 -10.36 -9.16 -3.75
N ALA A 18 -9.43 -9.19 -4.71
CA ALA A 18 -8.75 -10.41 -5.13
C ALA A 18 -7.60 -10.84 -4.19
N MET A 19 -7.56 -10.34 -2.94
CA MET A 19 -6.52 -10.60 -1.95
C MET A 19 -5.09 -10.24 -2.38
N LEU A 20 -4.92 -9.46 -3.44
CA LEU A 20 -3.62 -8.98 -3.89
C LEU A 20 -3.11 -7.87 -2.97
N TYR A 21 -1.92 -8.06 -2.42
CA TYR A 21 -1.17 -7.04 -1.68
C TYR A 21 0.06 -6.63 -2.47
N VAL A 22 0.06 -5.41 -3.00
CA VAL A 22 1.16 -4.82 -3.75
C VAL A 22 1.32 -3.38 -3.27
N ARG A 23 2.55 -2.98 -2.92
CA ARG A 23 2.85 -1.58 -2.56
C ARG A 23 2.88 -0.71 -3.81
N GLY A 24 2.66 0.60 -3.65
CA GLY A 24 2.78 1.55 -4.76
C GLY A 24 4.23 1.78 -5.20
N ASN A 25 4.42 2.37 -6.38
CA ASN A 25 5.74 2.74 -6.88
C ASN A 25 6.30 3.93 -6.09
N HIS A 26 7.58 3.85 -5.70
CA HIS A 26 8.25 4.89 -4.90
C HIS A 26 8.17 6.26 -5.58
N LYS A 27 8.32 6.30 -6.91
CA LYS A 27 8.29 7.54 -7.69
C LYS A 27 6.94 8.27 -7.57
N ASP A 28 5.84 7.56 -7.43
CA ASP A 28 4.52 8.18 -7.33
C ASP A 28 4.36 8.91 -5.99
N TYR A 29 4.82 8.31 -4.90
CA TYR A 29 4.86 8.95 -3.58
C TYR A 29 5.78 10.17 -3.56
N ASP A 30 6.98 10.03 -4.13
CA ASP A 30 7.94 11.15 -4.21
C ASP A 30 7.38 12.30 -5.07
N ASN A 31 6.67 11.98 -6.16
CA ASN A 31 5.98 12.98 -6.97
C ASN A 31 4.85 13.67 -6.20
N TRP A 32 4.11 12.96 -5.34
CA TRP A 32 3.08 13.57 -4.50
C TRP A 32 3.71 14.55 -3.51
N ALA A 33 4.79 14.16 -2.84
CA ALA A 33 5.54 15.05 -1.95
C ALA A 33 6.04 16.30 -2.69
N ALA A 34 6.58 16.14 -3.90
CA ALA A 34 7.04 17.25 -4.73
C ALA A 34 5.90 18.18 -5.18
N GLN A 35 4.67 17.68 -5.29
CA GLN A 35 3.47 18.46 -5.63
C GLN A 35 2.81 19.14 -4.41
N GLY A 36 3.43 19.04 -3.23
CA GLY A 36 2.98 19.72 -2.02
C GLY A 36 2.29 18.81 -1.00
N ALA A 37 2.22 17.50 -1.24
CA ALA A 37 1.79 16.53 -0.23
C ALA A 37 2.96 16.22 0.74
N GLU A 38 3.35 17.21 1.54
CA GLU A 38 4.46 17.07 2.50
C GLU A 38 4.23 15.86 3.42
N GLY A 39 5.29 15.07 3.65
CA GLY A 39 5.22 13.83 4.44
C GLY A 39 4.65 12.61 3.70
N TRP A 40 4.37 12.71 2.39
CA TRP A 40 3.91 11.60 1.55
C TRP A 40 5.00 11.02 0.65
N SER A 41 6.28 11.34 0.88
CA SER A 41 7.37 10.71 0.13
C SER A 41 7.43 9.21 0.46
N PHE A 42 8.01 8.39 -0.41
CA PHE A 42 8.05 6.94 -0.15
C PHE A 42 8.70 6.61 1.20
N LYS A 43 9.75 7.36 1.54
CA LYS A 43 10.49 7.23 2.80
C LYS A 43 9.60 7.50 4.03
N ASP A 44 8.69 8.47 3.93
CA ASP A 44 7.83 8.86 5.05
C ASP A 44 6.69 7.84 5.27
N VAL A 45 6.17 7.25 4.17
CA VAL A 45 5.08 6.28 4.25
C VAL A 45 5.56 4.84 4.50
N PHE A 46 6.80 4.51 4.17
CA PHE A 46 7.36 3.16 4.30
C PHE A 46 7.20 2.53 5.70
N PRO A 47 7.45 3.24 6.81
CA PRO A 47 7.22 2.69 8.16
C PRO A 47 5.76 2.27 8.41
N TYR A 48 4.80 2.94 7.77
CA TYR A 48 3.39 2.58 7.90
C TYR A 48 3.04 1.32 7.12
N PHE A 49 3.67 1.08 5.95
CA PHE A 49 3.52 -0.20 5.25
C PHE A 49 4.02 -1.35 6.13
N LEU A 50 5.20 -1.21 6.74
CA LEU A 50 5.72 -2.21 7.67
C LEU A 50 4.81 -2.45 8.88
N LYS A 51 4.13 -1.42 9.38
CA LYS A 51 3.16 -1.57 10.47
C LYS A 51 1.87 -2.28 10.04
N LEU A 52 1.49 -2.18 8.76
CA LEU A 52 0.27 -2.76 8.21
C LEU A 52 0.43 -4.22 7.78
N GLU A 53 1.65 -4.69 7.55
CA GLU A 53 1.93 -6.05 7.07
C GLU A 53 2.60 -6.94 8.13
N ASP A 54 2.33 -8.25 8.06
CA ASP A 54 3.04 -9.31 8.79
C ASP A 54 3.68 -10.26 7.75
N ASN A 55 4.67 -9.75 7.00
CA ASN A 55 5.35 -10.55 6.00
C ASN A 55 6.25 -11.59 6.68
N ARG A 56 5.96 -12.87 6.46
CA ARG A 56 6.69 -14.00 7.09
C ARG A 56 7.83 -14.55 6.24
N ASN A 57 8.04 -13.99 5.05
CA ASN A 57 9.15 -14.42 4.22
C ASN A 57 10.45 -13.79 4.73
N VAL A 58 11.31 -14.67 5.27
CA VAL A 58 12.58 -14.31 5.90
C VAL A 58 13.50 -13.50 4.98
N GLU A 59 13.51 -13.76 3.67
CA GLU A 59 14.39 -13.09 2.72
C GLU A 59 14.06 -11.59 2.59
N PHE A 60 12.76 -11.24 2.63
CA PHE A 60 12.31 -9.85 2.57
C PHE A 60 12.56 -9.10 3.87
N LEU A 61 12.54 -9.81 5.00
CA LEU A 61 12.82 -9.24 6.32
C LEU A 61 14.33 -8.96 6.49
N THR A 62 15.20 -9.88 6.04
CA THR A 62 16.64 -9.79 6.27
C THR A 62 17.35 -8.85 5.31
N ASN A 63 16.90 -8.77 4.07
CA ASN A 63 17.62 -8.00 3.05
C ASN A 63 17.34 -6.51 3.13
N GLY A 64 16.38 -6.06 3.95
CA GLY A 64 15.95 -4.65 4.03
C GLY A 64 15.56 -4.05 2.67
N LYS A 65 15.49 -4.90 1.64
CA LYS A 65 15.32 -4.57 0.24
C LYS A 65 13.91 -4.96 -0.13
N MET A 66 13.04 -3.98 -0.07
CA MET A 66 12.28 -3.60 -1.25
C MET A 66 12.66 -2.17 -1.60
#